data_AF-A0A0W0CU08-F1
#
_entry.id   AF-A0A0W0CU08-F1
#
_cell.length_a   1.000
_cell.length_b   1.000
_cell.length_c   1.000
_cell.angle_alpha   90.00
_cell.angle_beta   90.00
_cell.angle_gamma   90.00
#
_symmetry.space_group_name_H-M   'P 1'
#
loop_
_entity.id
_entity.type
_entity.pdbx_description
1 polymer ?
#
loop_
_entity_poly.entity_id
_entity_poly.type
_entity_poly.pdbx_seq_one_letter_code
_entity_poly.pdbx_strand_id
1 'polypeptide(L)'
;MILENLKTLIESPPAWSQSDENSINQPYNHIASNPGKNFRAKLIHLFNQFYLLDENIIQTLTQIVEILHNSSLIIDDIEDNSQLRRGVVASHMLYGVPMTINTANYMYFVAMDLLRNLSHDAVTSNDLMKIFNEELLYLHRGQGLDIYWRDSLPKVVPTEEMYFNMVMNKTGGLFRLTLKIMERLSEYWQGQKSLVPLGNLLGIIYQVRDDYLNLTDSSMIETKGFADDISEGKLSFPIIHGINYAKIHDPNNTLLLDILCLKTKDENLKKNAIRYLSDCSKSFEYTSSVLKKLTTLLHSNSYFPDVTNDSTNSQTEAIKQVYNIMEKLANV
;
A
#
# COMPACT_ATOMS: atom_id res chain seq x y z
N MET A 1 31.47 -41.63 9.21
CA MET A 1 30.56 -40.72 9.94
C MET A 1 30.44 -39.32 9.33
N ILE A 2 31.37 -38.36 9.48
CA ILE A 2 31.19 -37.00 8.90
C ILE A 2 31.07 -37.05 7.36
N LEU A 3 31.96 -37.79 6.69
CA LEU A 3 31.95 -37.91 5.22
C LEU A 3 30.72 -38.67 4.69
N GLU A 4 30.19 -39.63 5.44
CA GLU A 4 28.95 -40.34 5.06
C GLU A 4 27.72 -39.48 5.27
N ASN A 5 27.63 -38.77 6.41
CA ASN A 5 26.55 -37.82 6.67
C ASN A 5 26.55 -36.68 5.64
N LEU A 6 27.74 -36.22 5.21
CA LEU A 6 27.85 -35.22 4.14
C LEU A 6 27.39 -35.77 2.79
N LYS A 7 27.71 -37.03 2.45
CA LYS A 7 27.21 -37.65 1.21
C LYS A 7 25.69 -37.71 1.17
N THR A 8 25.06 -38.16 2.25
CA THR A 8 23.59 -38.17 2.35
C THR A 8 23.00 -36.76 2.29
N LEU A 9 23.67 -35.78 2.93
CA LEU A 9 23.22 -34.39 2.95
C LEU A 9 23.24 -33.76 1.55
N ILE A 10 24.29 -33.99 0.76
CA ILE A 10 24.39 -33.40 -0.60
C ILE A 10 23.47 -34.07 -1.63
N GLU A 11 23.05 -35.31 -1.38
CA GLU A 11 22.13 -36.06 -2.25
C GLU A 11 20.66 -35.81 -1.91
N SER A 12 20.37 -35.20 -0.76
CA SER A 12 19.01 -34.92 -0.29
C SER A 12 18.62 -33.46 -0.57
N PRO A 13 17.32 -33.16 -0.74
CA PRO A 13 16.83 -31.78 -0.67
C PRO A 13 17.26 -31.11 0.65
N PRO A 14 17.43 -29.78 0.67
CA PRO A 14 17.76 -29.06 1.89
C PRO A 14 16.76 -29.39 3.00
N ALA A 15 17.25 -29.88 4.13
CA ALA A 15 16.42 -30.13 5.29
C ALA A 15 15.92 -28.81 5.86
N TRP A 16 14.63 -28.73 6.18
CA TRP A 16 13.99 -27.57 6.77
C TRP A 16 12.93 -28.01 7.77
N SER A 17 13.09 -27.62 9.03
CA SER A 17 12.16 -28.03 10.09
C SER A 17 11.09 -26.95 10.35
N GLN A 18 9.97 -27.35 10.95
CA GLN A 18 8.96 -26.39 11.41
C GLN A 18 9.51 -25.42 12.47
N SER A 19 10.51 -25.85 13.25
CA SER A 19 11.18 -24.95 14.20
C SER A 19 11.94 -23.85 13.48
N ASP A 20 12.66 -24.18 12.40
CA ASP A 20 13.40 -23.21 11.59
C ASP A 20 12.44 -22.24 10.91
N GLU A 21 11.34 -22.75 10.35
CA GLU A 21 10.26 -21.95 9.77
C GLU A 21 9.70 -20.94 10.78
N ASN A 22 9.40 -21.39 12.00
CA ASN A 22 8.88 -20.53 13.06
C ASN A 22 9.90 -19.48 13.51
N SER A 23 11.19 -19.82 13.54
CA SER A 23 12.27 -18.89 13.87
C SER A 23 12.37 -17.78 12.84
N ILE A 24 12.28 -18.09 11.54
CA ILE A 24 12.41 -17.06 10.51
C ILE A 24 11.16 -16.19 10.33
N ASN A 25 9.99 -16.68 10.74
CA ASN A 25 8.73 -15.97 10.59
C ASN A 25 8.38 -15.02 11.75
N GLN A 26 9.20 -14.94 12.80
CA GLN A 26 8.90 -14.09 13.97
C GLN A 26 8.60 -12.62 13.61
N PRO A 27 9.39 -11.92 12.75
CA PRO A 27 9.09 -10.55 12.37
C PRO A 27 7.75 -10.37 11.64
N TYR A 28 7.35 -11.36 10.82
CA TYR A 28 6.07 -11.36 10.10
C TYR A 28 4.91 -11.65 11.04
N ASN A 29 5.05 -12.67 11.91
CA ASN A 29 4.03 -13.04 12.88
C ASN A 29 3.71 -11.89 13.85
N HIS A 30 4.70 -11.08 14.21
CA HIS A 30 4.51 -9.88 15.04
C HIS A 30 3.54 -8.87 14.43
N ILE A 31 3.72 -8.49 13.15
CA ILE A 31 2.79 -7.56 12.49
C ILE A 31 1.46 -8.23 12.16
N ALA A 32 1.47 -9.51 11.77
CA ALA A 32 0.26 -10.25 11.41
C ALA A 32 -0.68 -10.45 12.60
N SER A 33 -0.13 -10.58 13.82
CA SER A 33 -0.90 -10.67 15.07
C SER A 33 -1.60 -9.37 15.46
N ASN A 34 -1.27 -8.25 14.80
CA ASN A 34 -1.87 -6.94 15.02
C ASN A 34 -2.60 -6.50 13.74
N PRO A 35 -3.72 -7.15 13.36
CA PRO A 35 -4.40 -6.90 12.10
C PRO A 35 -4.95 -5.47 12.05
N GLY A 36 -4.91 -4.89 10.85
CA GLY A 36 -5.55 -3.60 10.59
C GLY A 36 -7.07 -3.72 10.48
N LYS A 37 -7.71 -2.76 9.82
CA LYS A 37 -9.17 -2.71 9.63
C LYS A 37 -9.72 -3.74 8.62
N ASN A 38 -8.95 -4.76 8.22
CA ASN A 38 -9.29 -5.78 7.20
C ASN A 38 -9.94 -5.22 5.92
N PHE A 39 -9.52 -4.01 5.54
CA PHE A 39 -10.09 -3.24 4.44
C PHE A 39 -9.97 -3.95 3.10
N ARG A 40 -8.80 -4.56 2.84
CA ARG A 40 -8.49 -5.25 1.58
C ARG A 40 -9.30 -6.53 1.41
N ALA A 41 -9.40 -7.35 2.45
CA ALA A 41 -10.24 -8.55 2.45
C ALA A 41 -11.71 -8.21 2.14
N LYS A 42 -12.25 -7.16 2.79
CA LYS A 42 -13.61 -6.68 2.50
C LYS A 42 -13.79 -6.29 1.03
N LEU A 43 -12.82 -5.57 0.45
CA LEU A 43 -12.88 -5.20 -0.96
C LEU A 43 -12.81 -6.41 -1.89
N ILE A 44 -11.97 -7.40 -1.60
CA ILE A 44 -11.91 -8.64 -2.38
C ILE A 44 -13.27 -9.32 -2.44
N HIS A 45 -13.96 -9.47 -1.30
CA HIS A 45 -15.30 -10.06 -1.27
C HIS A 45 -16.34 -9.23 -2.03
N LEU A 46 -16.25 -7.89 -1.98
CA LEU A 46 -17.13 -7.01 -2.75
C LEU A 46 -16.89 -7.14 -4.25
N PHE A 47 -15.62 -7.19 -4.68
CA PHE A 47 -15.28 -7.43 -6.08
C PHE A 47 -15.68 -8.83 -6.53
N ASN A 48 -15.69 -9.83 -5.64
CA ASN A 48 -16.10 -11.18 -6.01
C ASN A 48 -17.59 -11.30 -6.37
N GLN A 49 -18.43 -10.31 -6.04
CA GLN A 49 -19.82 -10.26 -6.54
C GLN A 49 -19.89 -10.09 -8.07
N PHE A 50 -18.79 -9.65 -8.67
CA PHE A 50 -18.63 -9.45 -10.10
C PHE A 50 -17.86 -10.61 -10.75
N TYR A 51 -16.77 -11.05 -10.12
CA TYR A 51 -15.89 -12.09 -10.68
C TYR A 51 -16.36 -13.52 -10.41
N LEU A 52 -17.23 -13.74 -9.42
CA LEU A 52 -17.87 -15.03 -9.11
C LEU A 52 -16.89 -16.21 -8.97
N LEU A 53 -15.75 -15.97 -8.32
CA LEU A 53 -14.73 -16.98 -8.05
C LEU A 53 -15.13 -17.83 -6.85
N ASP A 54 -14.67 -19.09 -6.86
CA ASP A 54 -14.85 -20.01 -5.74
C ASP A 54 -14.22 -19.49 -4.44
N GLU A 55 -14.85 -19.82 -3.31
CA GLU A 55 -14.42 -19.34 -1.99
C GLU A 55 -12.96 -19.74 -1.68
N ASN A 56 -12.51 -20.92 -2.11
CA ASN A 56 -11.12 -21.36 -1.93
C ASN A 56 -10.11 -20.46 -2.67
N ILE A 57 -10.48 -19.98 -3.86
CA ILE A 57 -9.66 -19.03 -4.63
C ILE A 57 -9.61 -17.69 -3.91
N ILE A 58 -10.76 -17.21 -3.41
CA ILE A 58 -10.86 -15.95 -2.66
C ILE A 58 -10.07 -15.99 -1.36
N GLN A 59 -10.13 -17.09 -0.61
CA GLN A 59 -9.36 -17.26 0.62
C GLN A 59 -7.86 -17.24 0.33
N THR A 60 -7.41 -17.98 -0.68
CA THR A 60 -5.99 -18.04 -1.07
C THR A 60 -5.51 -16.68 -1.58
N LEU A 61 -6.29 -16.00 -2.41
CA LEU A 61 -5.97 -14.65 -2.89
C LEU A 61 -5.91 -13.63 -1.75
N THR A 62 -6.84 -13.71 -0.80
CA THR A 62 -6.84 -12.83 0.39
C THR A 62 -5.57 -13.05 1.20
N GLN A 63 -5.16 -14.30 1.41
CA GLN A 63 -3.90 -14.62 2.09
C GLN A 63 -2.68 -14.05 1.35
N ILE A 64 -2.62 -14.18 0.03
CA ILE A 64 -1.54 -13.61 -0.79
C ILE A 64 -1.48 -12.09 -0.61
N VAL A 65 -2.62 -11.40 -0.71
CA VAL A 65 -2.69 -9.93 -0.57
C VAL A 65 -2.29 -9.48 0.83
N GLU A 66 -2.68 -10.21 1.88
CA GLU A 66 -2.29 -9.93 3.25
C GLU A 66 -0.79 -10.13 3.48
N ILE A 67 -0.21 -11.21 2.94
CA ILE A 67 1.23 -11.46 3.00
C ILE A 67 2.00 -10.33 2.34
N LEU A 68 1.65 -9.97 1.10
CA LEU A 68 2.32 -8.89 0.38
C LEU A 68 2.17 -7.55 1.11
N HIS A 69 0.97 -7.25 1.63
CA HIS A 69 0.73 -6.01 2.35
C HIS A 69 1.54 -5.92 3.65
N ASN A 70 1.54 -6.96 4.48
CA ASN A 70 2.30 -6.96 5.73
C ASN A 70 3.80 -6.92 5.45
N SER A 71 4.28 -7.68 4.46
CA SER A 71 5.70 -7.68 4.07
C SER A 71 6.14 -6.31 3.56
N SER A 72 5.31 -5.63 2.76
CA SER A 72 5.62 -4.27 2.31
C SER A 72 5.65 -3.27 3.46
N LEU A 73 4.74 -3.37 4.44
CA LEU A 73 4.74 -2.50 5.61
C LEU A 73 5.99 -2.69 6.48
N ILE A 74 6.46 -3.94 6.65
CA ILE A 74 7.69 -4.23 7.40
C ILE A 74 8.90 -3.57 6.75
N ILE A 75 9.01 -3.66 5.42
CA ILE A 75 10.11 -3.04 4.67
C ILE A 75 9.99 -1.51 4.71
N ASP A 76 8.79 -0.97 4.50
CA ASP A 76 8.47 0.47 4.59
C ASP A 76 8.87 1.03 5.97
N ASP A 77 8.53 0.34 7.07
CA ASP A 77 8.94 0.73 8.43
C ASP A 77 10.47 0.83 8.59
N ILE A 78 11.24 -0.04 7.93
CA ILE A 78 12.70 0.03 7.93
C ILE A 78 13.18 1.20 7.08
N GLU A 79 12.62 1.35 5.88
CA GLU A 79 12.98 2.38 4.91
C GLU A 79 12.70 3.79 5.46
N ASP A 80 11.64 3.94 6.26
CA ASP A 80 11.21 5.19 6.92
C ASP A 80 11.77 5.34 8.35
N ASN A 81 12.41 4.31 8.91
CA ASN A 81 12.89 4.27 10.30
C ASN A 81 11.76 4.50 11.34
N SER A 82 10.57 4.00 11.03
CA SER A 82 9.35 4.14 11.84
C SER A 82 9.48 3.38 13.15
N GLN A 83 9.06 3.99 14.26
CA GLN A 83 9.20 3.37 15.59
C GLN A 83 8.00 2.49 15.95
N LEU A 84 6.82 2.86 15.47
CA LEU A 84 5.55 2.19 15.74
C LEU A 84 4.83 1.82 14.45
N ARG A 85 4.11 0.71 14.49
CA ARG A 85 3.18 0.28 13.44
C ARG A 85 1.93 -0.25 14.11
N ARG A 86 0.77 0.35 13.80
CA ARG A 86 -0.54 -0.05 14.37
C ARG A 86 -0.54 -0.04 15.92
N GLY A 87 0.19 0.90 16.52
CA GLY A 87 0.26 1.09 17.98
C GLY A 87 1.18 0.10 18.71
N VAL A 88 1.91 -0.74 17.99
CA VAL A 88 2.95 -1.61 18.55
C VAL A 88 4.32 -1.25 17.99
N VAL A 89 5.38 -1.65 18.69
CA VAL A 89 6.76 -1.45 18.24
C VAL A 89 6.99 -2.10 16.87
N ALA A 90 7.63 -1.39 15.93
CA ALA A 90 7.92 -1.91 14.60
C ALA A 90 8.82 -3.15 14.64
N SER A 91 8.62 -4.12 13.73
CA SER A 91 9.31 -5.42 13.78
C SER A 91 10.85 -5.28 13.81
N HIS A 92 11.41 -4.34 13.05
CA HIS A 92 12.87 -4.15 12.98
C HIS A 92 13.49 -3.66 14.30
N MET A 93 12.70 -3.02 15.16
CA MET A 93 13.14 -2.58 16.48
C MET A 93 13.21 -3.74 17.48
N LEU A 94 12.44 -4.82 17.26
CA LEU A 94 12.42 -6.01 18.13
C LEU A 94 13.38 -7.10 17.66
N TYR A 95 13.40 -7.38 16.36
CA TYR A 95 14.13 -8.50 15.77
C TYR A 95 15.40 -8.07 15.01
N GLY A 96 15.66 -6.77 14.93
CA GLY A 96 16.75 -6.20 14.18
C GLY A 96 16.45 -6.05 12.68
N VAL A 97 17.09 -5.07 12.06
CA VAL A 97 16.95 -4.78 10.61
C VAL A 97 17.29 -5.99 9.73
N PRO A 98 18.43 -6.70 9.90
CA PRO A 98 18.81 -7.78 8.98
C PRO A 98 17.79 -8.92 8.92
N MET A 99 17.33 -9.35 10.10
CA MET A 99 16.34 -10.43 10.21
C MET A 99 15.02 -10.02 9.59
N THR A 100 14.58 -8.79 9.89
CA THR A 100 13.30 -8.25 9.44
C THR A 100 13.23 -8.09 7.92
N ILE A 101 14.32 -7.62 7.29
CA ILE A 101 14.46 -7.58 5.83
C ILE A 101 14.32 -8.99 5.25
N ASN A 102 15.13 -9.94 5.76
CA ASN A 102 15.13 -11.31 5.25
C ASN A 102 13.75 -11.96 5.35
N THR A 103 13.05 -11.81 6.48
CA THR A 103 11.69 -12.33 6.65
C THR A 103 10.71 -11.71 5.65
N ALA A 104 10.71 -10.39 5.47
CA ALA A 104 9.79 -9.75 4.53
C ALA A 104 10.07 -10.16 3.07
N ASN A 105 11.35 -10.27 2.68
CA ASN A 105 11.73 -10.78 1.37
C ASN A 105 11.31 -12.24 1.18
N TYR A 106 11.52 -13.10 2.18
CA TYR A 106 11.06 -14.49 2.17
C TYR A 106 9.55 -14.58 1.95
N MET A 107 8.77 -13.77 2.66
CA MET A 107 7.32 -13.76 2.56
C MET A 107 6.80 -13.31 1.19
N TYR A 108 7.53 -12.47 0.43
CA TYR A 108 7.21 -12.22 -0.98
C TYR A 108 7.26 -13.50 -1.83
N PHE A 109 8.24 -14.38 -1.58
CA PHE A 109 8.34 -15.66 -2.27
C PHE A 109 7.30 -16.69 -1.79
N VAL A 110 6.92 -16.65 -0.51
CA VAL A 110 5.78 -17.44 0.00
C VAL A 110 4.49 -17.04 -0.71
N ALA A 111 4.22 -15.74 -0.86
CA ALA A 111 3.06 -15.24 -1.61
C ALA A 111 3.11 -15.68 -3.09
N MET A 112 4.29 -15.66 -3.71
CA MET A 112 4.50 -16.14 -5.07
C MET A 112 4.25 -17.66 -5.20
N ASP A 113 4.64 -18.47 -4.21
CA ASP A 113 4.37 -19.91 -4.23
C ASP A 113 2.88 -20.21 -4.04
N LEU A 114 2.20 -19.50 -3.14
CA LEU A 114 0.74 -19.59 -2.99
C LEU A 114 -0.02 -19.22 -4.28
N LEU A 115 0.47 -18.22 -5.02
CA LEU A 115 -0.12 -17.81 -6.29
C LEU A 115 -0.17 -18.97 -7.30
N ARG A 116 0.85 -19.85 -7.31
CA ARG A 116 0.90 -21.00 -8.21
C ARG A 116 -0.24 -21.98 -7.96
N ASN A 117 -0.72 -22.08 -6.72
CA ASN A 117 -1.84 -22.95 -6.32
C ASN A 117 -3.19 -22.44 -6.82
N LEU A 118 -3.28 -21.20 -7.31
CA LEU A 118 -4.50 -20.66 -7.93
C LEU A 118 -4.72 -21.13 -9.38
N SER A 119 -3.75 -21.83 -9.98
CA SER A 119 -3.81 -22.27 -11.38
C SER A 119 -3.86 -23.79 -11.52
N HIS A 120 -4.62 -24.27 -12.49
CA HIS A 120 -4.72 -25.71 -12.82
C HIS A 120 -4.02 -26.08 -14.13
N ASP A 121 -3.51 -25.09 -14.87
CA ASP A 121 -2.83 -25.26 -16.15
C ASP A 121 -1.66 -24.29 -16.30
N ALA A 122 -0.73 -24.63 -17.20
CA ALA A 122 0.50 -23.87 -17.40
C ALA A 122 0.27 -22.46 -17.99
N VAL A 123 -0.79 -22.26 -18.78
CA VAL A 123 -1.10 -20.96 -19.40
C VAL A 123 -1.56 -19.99 -18.32
N THR A 124 -2.54 -20.40 -17.51
CA THR A 124 -3.04 -19.60 -16.39
C THR A 124 -1.94 -19.34 -15.37
N SER A 125 -1.12 -20.34 -15.04
CA SER A 125 0.03 -20.17 -14.14
C SER A 125 0.98 -19.08 -14.63
N ASN A 126 1.34 -19.10 -15.92
CA ASN A 126 2.21 -18.10 -16.53
C ASN A 126 1.59 -16.69 -16.53
N ASP A 127 0.29 -16.57 -16.78
CA ASP A 127 -0.40 -15.28 -16.76
C ASP A 127 -0.43 -14.68 -15.35
N LEU A 128 -0.74 -15.48 -14.32
CA LEU A 128 -0.69 -15.05 -12.93
C LEU A 128 0.71 -14.58 -12.53
N MET A 129 1.74 -15.34 -12.94
CA MET A 129 3.14 -14.99 -12.68
C MET A 129 3.56 -13.67 -13.33
N LYS A 130 3.10 -13.39 -14.56
CA LYS A 130 3.33 -12.09 -15.22
C LYS A 130 2.66 -10.95 -14.46
N ILE A 131 1.40 -11.12 -14.09
CA ILE A 131 0.64 -10.11 -13.33
C ILE A 131 1.35 -9.82 -12.00
N PHE A 132 1.76 -10.85 -11.26
CA PHE A 132 2.48 -10.72 -10.00
C PHE A 132 3.79 -9.96 -10.16
N ASN A 133 4.61 -10.35 -11.14
CA ASN A 133 5.89 -9.71 -11.38
C ASN A 133 5.73 -8.24 -11.81
N GLU A 134 4.83 -7.95 -12.75
CA GLU A 134 4.57 -6.59 -13.22
C GLU A 134 4.12 -5.66 -12.09
N GLU A 135 3.16 -6.08 -11.27
CA GLU A 135 2.62 -5.24 -10.21
C GLU A 135 3.59 -5.06 -9.03
N LEU A 136 4.42 -6.07 -8.71
CA LEU A 136 5.50 -5.87 -7.76
C LEU A 136 6.61 -4.97 -8.29
N LEU A 137 6.92 -5.00 -9.60
CA LEU A 137 7.83 -4.02 -10.21
C LEU A 137 7.27 -2.61 -10.11
N TYR A 138 5.97 -2.41 -10.37
CA TYR A 138 5.33 -1.10 -10.18
C TYR A 138 5.37 -0.65 -8.71
N LEU A 139 5.06 -1.53 -7.76
CA LEU A 139 5.15 -1.21 -6.32
C LEU A 139 6.55 -0.70 -5.96
N HIS A 140 7.60 -1.45 -6.34
CA HIS A 140 8.99 -1.06 -6.02
C HIS A 140 9.45 0.19 -6.78
N ARG A 141 8.99 0.42 -8.01
CA ARG A 141 9.25 1.68 -8.74
C ARG A 141 8.66 2.88 -8.01
N GLY A 142 7.42 2.75 -7.53
CA GLY A 142 6.76 3.79 -6.76
C GLY A 142 7.46 4.07 -5.44
N GLN A 143 7.72 3.02 -4.65
CA GLN A 143 8.44 3.14 -3.38
C GLN A 143 9.84 3.75 -3.57
N GLY A 144 10.58 3.28 -4.58
CA GLY A 144 11.92 3.80 -4.88
C GLY A 144 11.92 5.29 -5.26
N LEU A 145 10.90 5.76 -5.98
CA LEU A 145 10.76 7.20 -6.28
C LEU A 145 10.44 8.02 -5.03
N ASP A 146 9.55 7.52 -4.17
CA ASP A 146 9.19 8.17 -2.90
C ASP A 146 10.43 8.36 -2.00
N ILE A 147 11.19 7.27 -1.82
CA ILE A 147 12.47 7.27 -1.09
C ILE A 147 13.48 8.22 -1.74
N TYR A 148 13.63 8.14 -3.07
CA TYR A 148 14.58 8.97 -3.79
C TYR A 148 14.29 10.46 -3.60
N TRP A 149 13.02 10.87 -3.67
CA TRP A 149 12.67 12.26 -3.44
C TRP A 149 12.95 12.69 -2.01
N ARG A 150 12.51 11.90 -1.02
CA ARG A 150 12.76 12.13 0.41
C ARG A 150 14.25 12.30 0.72
N ASP A 151 15.08 11.39 0.25
CA ASP A 151 16.52 11.37 0.59
C ASP A 151 17.38 12.26 -0.33
N SER A 152 16.81 12.76 -1.42
CA SER A 152 17.46 13.74 -2.29
C SER A 152 17.07 15.19 -1.96
N LEU A 153 16.21 15.44 -0.97
CA LEU A 153 15.83 16.80 -0.59
C LEU A 153 17.07 17.66 -0.23
N PRO A 154 17.08 18.96 -0.61
CA PRO A 154 16.05 19.70 -1.35
C PRO A 154 16.18 19.62 -2.89
N LYS A 155 17.04 18.75 -3.44
CA LYS A 155 17.42 18.74 -4.87
C LYS A 155 16.25 18.45 -5.81
N VAL A 156 15.34 17.58 -5.39
CA VAL A 156 14.17 17.18 -6.19
C VAL A 156 12.93 17.36 -5.34
N VAL A 157 12.01 18.18 -5.83
CA VAL A 157 10.66 18.33 -5.24
C VAL A 157 9.67 18.01 -6.37
N PRO A 158 8.83 16.97 -6.20
CA PRO A 158 7.91 16.54 -7.25
C PRO A 158 6.79 17.55 -7.49
N THR A 159 6.21 17.51 -8.69
CA THR A 159 4.91 18.13 -8.97
C THR A 159 3.78 17.21 -8.50
N GLU A 160 2.55 17.73 -8.46
CA GLU A 160 1.36 16.91 -8.16
C GLU A 160 1.18 15.76 -9.16
N GLU A 161 1.44 16.01 -10.45
CA GLU A 161 1.39 14.98 -11.50
C GLU A 161 2.41 13.87 -11.23
N MET A 162 3.65 14.24 -10.88
CA MET A 162 4.69 13.27 -10.49
C MET A 162 4.24 12.45 -9.28
N TYR A 163 3.67 13.09 -8.26
CA TYR A 163 3.14 12.42 -7.08
C TYR A 163 2.05 11.40 -7.45
N PHE A 164 1.04 11.80 -8.23
CA PHE A 164 -0.03 10.86 -8.62
C PHE A 164 0.51 9.67 -9.42
N ASN A 165 1.49 9.90 -10.30
CA ASN A 165 2.17 8.82 -11.02
C ASN A 165 2.94 7.89 -10.06
N MET A 166 3.62 8.43 -9.06
CA MET A 166 4.28 7.62 -8.02
C MET A 166 3.26 6.80 -7.22
N VAL A 167 2.15 7.40 -6.77
CA VAL A 167 1.09 6.71 -6.02
C VAL A 167 0.43 5.59 -6.84
N MET A 168 0.22 5.84 -8.14
CA MET A 168 -0.26 4.81 -9.06
C MET A 168 0.68 3.60 -9.10
N ASN A 169 1.99 3.81 -8.95
CA ASN A 169 2.97 2.74 -8.86
C ASN A 169 2.98 2.09 -7.46
N LYS A 170 3.19 2.87 -6.39
CA LYS A 170 3.35 2.42 -4.99
C LYS A 170 2.09 1.77 -4.43
N THR A 171 0.99 2.52 -4.35
CA THR A 171 -0.24 2.11 -3.65
C THR A 171 -1.21 1.41 -4.59
N GLY A 172 -1.24 1.83 -5.86
CA GLY A 172 -2.08 1.21 -6.89
C GLY A 172 -1.67 -0.23 -7.23
N GLY A 173 -0.39 -0.58 -7.09
CA GLY A 173 0.15 -1.90 -7.48
C GLY A 173 -0.59 -3.07 -6.85
N LEU A 174 -0.80 -3.05 -5.53
CA LEU A 174 -1.45 -4.17 -4.83
C LEU A 174 -2.96 -4.27 -5.14
N PHE A 175 -3.64 -3.14 -5.36
CA PHE A 175 -5.04 -3.14 -5.81
C PHE A 175 -5.17 -3.71 -7.23
N ARG A 176 -4.29 -3.31 -8.14
CA ARG A 176 -4.27 -3.86 -9.51
C ARG A 176 -3.91 -5.33 -9.53
N LEU A 177 -2.94 -5.76 -8.73
CA LEU A 177 -2.57 -7.17 -8.60
C LEU A 177 -3.80 -8.01 -8.27
N THR A 178 -4.53 -7.60 -7.23
CA THR A 178 -5.75 -8.26 -6.77
C THR A 178 -6.79 -8.35 -7.90
N LEU A 179 -7.13 -7.22 -8.51
CA LEU A 179 -8.17 -7.15 -9.55
C LEU A 179 -7.78 -7.93 -10.82
N LYS A 180 -6.53 -7.83 -11.27
CA LYS A 180 -6.03 -8.56 -12.45
C LYS A 180 -6.00 -10.06 -12.23
N ILE A 181 -5.66 -10.53 -11.03
CA ILE A 181 -5.74 -11.96 -10.70
C ILE A 181 -7.19 -12.42 -10.74
N MET A 182 -8.12 -11.68 -10.11
CA MET A 182 -9.54 -12.04 -10.10
C MET A 182 -10.13 -12.06 -11.52
N GLU A 183 -9.81 -11.04 -12.32
CA GLU A 183 -10.20 -10.92 -13.72
C GLU A 183 -9.66 -12.08 -14.57
N ARG A 184 -8.41 -12.50 -14.33
CA ARG A 184 -7.80 -13.61 -15.08
C ARG A 184 -8.40 -14.97 -14.73
N LEU A 185 -8.80 -15.17 -13.47
CA LEU A 185 -9.37 -16.43 -12.98
C LEU A 185 -10.87 -16.57 -13.24
N SER A 186 -11.57 -15.46 -13.52
CA SER A 186 -13.01 -15.48 -13.72
C SER A 186 -13.39 -15.91 -15.14
N GLU A 187 -14.19 -16.98 -15.23
CA GLU A 187 -14.79 -17.41 -16.49
C GLU A 187 -15.90 -16.46 -16.96
N TYR A 188 -16.53 -15.73 -16.04
CA TYR A 188 -17.66 -14.83 -16.30
C TYR A 188 -17.25 -13.40 -16.70
N TRP A 189 -15.95 -13.08 -16.64
CA TRP A 189 -15.45 -11.73 -16.85
C TRP A 189 -14.89 -11.48 -18.27
N GLN A 190 -14.91 -12.48 -19.14
CA GLN A 190 -14.39 -12.32 -20.50
C GLN A 190 -15.19 -11.27 -21.29
N GLY A 191 -14.51 -10.23 -21.78
CA GLY A 191 -15.12 -9.14 -22.53
C GLY A 191 -15.84 -8.08 -21.68
N GLN A 192 -15.81 -8.20 -20.35
CA GLN A 192 -16.36 -7.21 -19.44
C GLN A 192 -15.41 -6.03 -19.22
N LYS A 193 -15.96 -4.91 -18.75
CA LYS A 193 -15.16 -3.73 -18.40
C LYS A 193 -14.32 -3.99 -17.16
N SER A 194 -12.99 -3.96 -17.29
CA SER A 194 -12.08 -4.14 -16.15
C SER A 194 -12.33 -3.13 -15.02
N LEU A 195 -12.29 -3.60 -13.78
CA LEU A 195 -12.33 -2.75 -12.58
C LEU A 195 -10.96 -2.17 -12.20
N VAL A 196 -9.89 -2.46 -12.95
CA VAL A 196 -8.54 -1.88 -12.70
C VAL A 196 -8.54 -0.36 -12.57
N PRO A 197 -9.25 0.42 -13.41
CA PRO A 197 -9.35 1.88 -13.24
C PRO A 197 -9.99 2.31 -11.92
N LEU A 198 -10.94 1.53 -11.39
CA LEU A 198 -11.53 1.76 -10.06
C LEU A 198 -10.50 1.50 -8.95
N GLY A 199 -9.76 0.39 -9.05
CA GLY A 199 -8.67 0.08 -8.12
C GLY A 199 -7.57 1.13 -8.10
N ASN A 200 -7.26 1.71 -9.27
CA ASN A 200 -6.33 2.84 -9.40
C ASN A 200 -6.83 4.09 -8.67
N LEU A 201 -8.09 4.49 -8.89
CA LEU A 201 -8.70 5.64 -8.22
C LEU A 201 -8.74 5.44 -6.70
N LEU A 202 -9.12 4.23 -6.26
CA LEU A 202 -9.11 3.85 -4.85
C LEU A 202 -7.69 3.97 -4.24
N GLY A 203 -6.66 3.50 -4.94
CA GLY A 203 -5.27 3.63 -4.51
C GLY A 203 -4.84 5.09 -4.32
N ILE A 204 -5.23 5.98 -5.24
CA ILE A 204 -4.96 7.42 -5.14
C ILE A 204 -5.68 8.02 -3.93
N ILE A 205 -6.98 7.79 -3.78
CA ILE A 205 -7.76 8.32 -2.65
C ILE A 205 -7.18 7.83 -1.33
N TYR A 206 -6.81 6.54 -1.24
CA TYR A 206 -6.26 5.95 -0.03
C TYR A 206 -4.94 6.63 0.38
N GLN A 207 -4.03 6.86 -0.56
CA GLN A 207 -2.74 7.46 -0.25
C GLN A 207 -2.88 8.94 0.13
N VAL A 208 -3.61 9.74 -0.67
CA VAL A 208 -3.82 11.17 -0.37
C VAL A 208 -4.49 11.36 0.99
N ARG A 209 -5.40 10.45 1.36
CA ARG A 209 -6.01 10.43 2.68
C ARG A 209 -5.04 10.04 3.79
N ASP A 210 -4.21 9.01 3.62
CA ASP A 210 -3.21 8.61 4.62
C ASP A 210 -2.24 9.76 4.91
N ASP A 211 -1.75 10.41 3.86
CA ASP A 211 -0.91 11.61 3.92
C ASP A 211 -1.58 12.78 4.66
N TYR A 212 -2.87 13.03 4.40
CA TYR A 212 -3.64 14.06 5.09
C TYR A 212 -3.82 13.75 6.59
N LEU A 213 -4.20 12.51 6.92
CA LEU A 213 -4.47 12.11 8.30
C LEU A 213 -3.18 12.05 9.14
N ASN A 214 -2.03 11.72 8.53
CA ASN A 214 -0.74 11.75 9.22
C ASN A 214 -0.46 13.12 9.85
N LEU A 215 -0.88 14.20 9.19
CA LEU A 215 -0.61 15.58 9.59
C LEU A 215 -1.74 16.24 10.40
N THR A 216 -2.97 15.71 10.34
CA THR A 216 -4.17 16.38 10.88
C THR A 216 -4.86 15.61 12.00
N ASP A 217 -4.73 14.28 12.05
CA ASP A 217 -5.49 13.44 12.97
C ASP A 217 -4.67 13.14 14.24
N SER A 218 -5.11 13.71 15.37
CA SER A 218 -4.48 13.47 16.67
C SER A 218 -4.57 12.02 17.14
N SER A 219 -5.52 11.23 16.64
CA SER A 219 -5.62 9.80 16.97
C SER A 219 -4.50 8.95 16.32
N MET A 220 -3.82 9.48 15.29
CA MET A 220 -2.68 8.80 14.67
C MET A 220 -1.44 8.77 15.57
N ILE A 221 -1.37 9.67 16.57
CA ILE A 221 -0.25 9.75 17.52
C ILE A 221 -0.03 8.41 18.23
N GLU A 222 -1.09 7.73 18.63
CA GLU A 222 -1.00 6.45 19.35
C GLU A 222 -0.63 5.28 18.43
N THR A 223 -0.75 5.42 17.11
CA THR A 223 -0.62 4.29 16.16
C THR A 223 0.63 4.32 15.27
N LYS A 224 1.10 5.52 14.90
CA LYS A 224 2.32 5.76 14.12
C LYS A 224 3.24 6.73 14.88
N GLY A 225 2.71 7.89 15.26
CA GLY A 225 3.43 8.96 15.95
C GLY A 225 2.85 10.33 15.59
N PHE A 226 3.32 11.41 16.22
CA PHE A 226 2.86 12.76 15.90
C PHE A 226 3.53 13.28 14.62
N ALA A 227 2.77 13.36 13.52
CA ALA A 227 3.21 13.86 12.21
C ALA A 227 4.52 13.20 11.75
N ASP A 228 4.52 11.87 11.68
CA ASP A 228 5.70 11.09 11.35
C ASP A 228 6.22 11.35 9.94
N ASP A 229 5.35 11.70 8.99
CA ASP A 229 5.77 12.09 7.63
C ASP A 229 6.79 13.26 7.68
N ILE A 230 6.66 14.17 8.66
CA ILE A 230 7.63 15.26 8.88
C ILE A 230 8.95 14.72 9.43
N SER A 231 8.90 13.77 10.35
CA SER A 231 10.10 13.13 10.92
C SER A 231 10.86 12.30 9.90
N GLU A 232 10.13 11.69 8.97
CA GLU A 232 10.66 10.89 7.86
C GLU A 232 11.28 11.80 6.78
N GLY A 233 10.89 13.08 6.74
CA GLY A 233 11.23 14.01 5.66
C GLY A 233 10.45 13.73 4.38
N LYS A 234 9.30 13.06 4.51
CA LYS A 234 8.50 12.54 3.41
C LYS A 234 7.83 13.66 2.63
N LEU A 235 7.72 13.47 1.31
CA LEU A 235 7.02 14.38 0.43
C LEU A 235 5.58 13.92 0.23
N SER A 236 4.80 14.01 1.32
CA SER A 236 3.37 13.71 1.30
C SER A 236 2.57 14.77 0.51
N PHE A 237 1.36 14.45 0.06
CA PHE A 237 0.58 15.34 -0.80
C PHE A 237 0.41 16.78 -0.25
N PRO A 238 0.03 17.00 1.03
CA PRO A 238 -0.05 18.35 1.58
C PRO A 238 1.32 19.06 1.61
N ILE A 239 2.40 18.33 1.86
CA ILE A 239 3.77 18.86 1.90
C ILE A 239 4.22 19.32 0.50
N ILE A 240 3.99 18.49 -0.53
CA ILE A 240 4.30 18.83 -1.92
C ILE A 240 3.59 20.12 -2.34
N HIS A 241 2.30 20.21 -2.04
CA HIS A 241 1.53 21.43 -2.31
C HIS A 241 2.12 22.63 -1.56
N GLY A 242 2.39 22.49 -0.25
CA GLY A 242 2.94 23.57 0.57
C GLY A 242 4.31 24.11 0.12
N ILE A 243 5.19 23.22 -0.34
CA ILE A 243 6.49 23.60 -0.91
C ILE A 243 6.33 24.29 -2.27
N ASN A 244 5.49 23.75 -3.15
CA ASN A 244 5.27 24.36 -4.46
C ASN A 244 4.52 25.70 -4.36
N TYR A 245 3.63 25.85 -3.38
CA TYR A 245 3.02 27.14 -3.04
C TYR A 245 4.08 28.17 -2.63
N ALA A 246 5.01 27.81 -1.74
CA ALA A 246 6.11 28.71 -1.34
C ALA A 246 6.91 29.17 -2.56
N LYS A 247 7.32 28.24 -3.44
CA LYS A 247 8.09 28.57 -4.65
C LYS A 247 7.44 29.62 -5.55
N ILE A 248 6.10 29.68 -5.56
CA ILE A 248 5.33 30.61 -6.40
C ILE A 248 5.06 31.93 -5.66
N HIS A 249 4.70 31.86 -4.38
CA HIS A 249 4.16 33.01 -3.64
C HIS A 249 5.17 33.68 -2.69
N ASP A 250 6.14 32.92 -2.18
CA ASP A 250 7.22 33.41 -1.32
C ASP A 250 8.50 32.56 -1.50
N PRO A 251 9.27 32.77 -2.60
CA PRO A 251 10.39 31.91 -2.97
C PRO A 251 11.53 31.87 -1.95
N ASN A 252 11.58 32.83 -1.02
CA ASN A 252 12.58 32.88 0.05
C ASN A 252 12.16 32.04 1.27
N ASN A 253 10.93 31.55 1.32
CA ASN A 253 10.43 30.74 2.41
C ASN A 253 10.89 29.28 2.25
N THR A 254 11.92 28.91 3.01
CA THR A 254 12.48 27.57 3.04
C THR A 254 11.96 26.73 4.22
N LEU A 255 11.02 27.23 5.02
CA LEU A 255 10.63 26.64 6.31
C LEU A 255 10.34 25.14 6.23
N LEU A 256 9.48 24.71 5.29
CA LEU A 256 9.15 23.29 5.14
C LEU A 256 10.36 22.46 4.72
N LEU A 257 11.15 22.95 3.76
CA LEU A 257 12.34 22.24 3.29
C LEU A 257 13.34 22.06 4.41
N ASP A 258 13.59 23.11 5.19
CA ASP A 258 14.54 23.08 6.31
C ASP A 258 14.07 22.09 7.38
N ILE A 259 12.79 22.11 7.77
CA ILE A 259 12.24 21.17 8.76
C ILE A 259 12.31 19.73 8.27
N LEU A 260 11.98 19.45 7.00
CA LEU A 260 12.02 18.10 6.45
C LEU A 260 13.45 17.57 6.35
N CYS A 261 14.41 18.40 5.96
CA CYS A 261 15.83 18.02 5.92
C CYS A 261 16.39 17.66 7.30
N LEU A 262 15.83 18.24 8.38
CA LEU A 262 16.24 17.92 9.75
C LEU A 262 15.79 16.53 10.21
N LYS A 263 14.78 15.92 9.56
CA LYS A 263 14.15 14.66 10.00
C LYS A 263 13.85 14.69 11.52
N THR A 264 13.26 15.79 11.95
CA THR A 264 13.21 16.19 13.37
C THR A 264 12.17 15.41 14.16
N LYS A 265 12.50 15.12 15.42
CA LYS A 265 11.55 14.61 16.43
C LYS A 265 10.97 15.72 17.31
N ASP A 266 11.42 16.97 17.16
CA ASP A 266 10.94 18.11 17.93
C ASP A 266 9.50 18.48 17.54
N GLU A 267 8.57 18.33 18.49
CA GLU A 267 7.15 18.64 18.27
C GLU A 267 6.88 20.10 17.93
N ASN A 268 7.67 21.06 18.42
CA ASN A 268 7.47 22.47 18.11
C ASN A 268 7.81 22.75 16.65
N LEU A 269 8.89 22.15 16.13
CA LEU A 269 9.22 22.26 14.71
C LEU A 269 8.13 21.61 13.85
N LYS A 270 7.63 20.43 14.24
CA LYS A 270 6.50 19.78 13.55
C LYS A 270 5.24 20.66 13.57
N LYS A 271 4.88 21.23 14.72
CA LYS A 271 3.74 22.16 14.86
C LYS A 271 3.91 23.41 14.00
N ASN A 272 5.13 23.91 13.82
CA ASN A 272 5.40 25.05 12.93
C ASN A 272 5.17 24.69 11.46
N ALA A 273 5.64 23.51 11.01
CA ALA A 273 5.35 23.02 9.66
C ALA A 273 3.84 22.84 9.43
N ILE A 274 3.13 22.23 10.39
CA ILE A 274 1.67 22.06 10.33
C ILE A 274 0.94 23.40 10.26
N ARG A 275 1.34 24.39 11.08
CA ARG A 275 0.78 25.75 11.02
C ARG A 275 1.00 26.40 9.66
N TYR A 276 2.19 26.27 9.08
CA TYR A 276 2.43 26.77 7.73
C TYR A 276 1.54 26.09 6.68
N LEU A 277 1.34 24.77 6.78
CA LEU A 277 0.46 24.00 5.89
C LEU A 277 -1.01 24.43 6.01
N SER A 278 -1.47 24.69 7.24
CA SER A 278 -2.84 25.15 7.54
C SER A 278 -3.08 26.62 7.19
N ASP A 279 -2.23 27.51 7.68
CA ASP A 279 -2.57 28.93 7.79
C ASP A 279 -2.01 29.75 6.64
N CYS A 280 -0.85 29.36 6.11
CA CYS A 280 -0.16 30.11 5.05
C CYS A 280 -0.45 29.52 3.67
N SER A 281 -0.11 28.25 3.45
CA SER A 281 -0.22 27.61 2.13
C SER A 281 -1.58 27.02 1.83
N LYS A 282 -2.47 26.91 2.84
CA LYS A 282 -3.82 26.33 2.70
C LYS A 282 -3.81 24.91 2.11
N SER A 283 -2.76 24.15 2.42
CA SER A 283 -2.50 22.82 1.87
C SER A 283 -3.48 21.77 2.39
N PHE A 284 -3.98 21.94 3.61
CA PHE A 284 -5.01 21.03 4.16
C PHE A 284 -6.38 21.26 3.49
N GLU A 285 -6.82 22.52 3.34
CA GLU A 285 -8.05 22.82 2.61
C GLU A 285 -7.93 22.38 1.14
N TYR A 286 -6.78 22.60 0.50
CA TYR A 286 -6.50 22.13 -0.85
C TYR A 286 -6.62 20.60 -0.96
N THR A 287 -5.97 19.86 -0.05
CA THR A 287 -6.00 18.39 -0.03
C THR A 287 -7.41 17.84 0.16
N SER A 288 -8.20 18.38 1.10
CA SER A 288 -9.61 18.00 1.27
C SER A 288 -10.44 18.30 0.00
N SER A 289 -10.15 19.42 -0.69
CA SER A 289 -10.80 19.74 -1.97
C SER A 289 -10.46 18.75 -3.08
N VAL A 290 -9.21 18.26 -3.14
CA VAL A 290 -8.76 17.25 -4.10
C VAL A 290 -9.44 15.91 -3.83
N LEU A 291 -9.53 15.47 -2.56
CA LEU A 291 -10.25 14.25 -2.18
C LEU A 291 -11.73 14.30 -2.58
N LYS A 292 -12.39 15.46 -2.40
CA LYS A 292 -13.77 15.67 -2.87
C LYS A 292 -13.90 15.56 -4.39
N LYS A 293 -12.97 16.16 -5.15
CA LYS A 293 -12.93 16.05 -6.62
C LYS A 293 -12.73 14.60 -7.09
N LEU A 294 -11.82 13.86 -6.44
CA LEU A 294 -11.61 12.43 -6.72
C LEU A 294 -12.88 11.59 -6.47
N THR A 295 -13.66 11.97 -5.46
CA THR A 295 -14.97 11.34 -5.20
C THR A 295 -16.01 11.72 -6.24
N THR A 296 -16.02 12.97 -6.72
CA THR A 296 -16.89 13.35 -7.85
C THR A 296 -16.57 12.54 -9.10
N LEU A 297 -15.29 12.28 -9.38
CA LEU A 297 -14.86 11.43 -10.50
C LEU A 297 -15.44 10.02 -10.41
N LEU A 298 -15.54 9.47 -9.19
CA LEU A 298 -16.15 8.16 -8.91
C LEU A 298 -17.63 8.10 -9.35
N HIS A 299 -18.37 9.20 -9.23
CA HIS A 299 -19.78 9.28 -9.65
C HIS A 299 -19.96 9.64 -11.12
N SER A 300 -19.02 10.40 -11.71
CA SER A 300 -19.15 10.88 -13.09
C SER A 300 -18.73 9.85 -14.14
N ASN A 301 -17.92 8.87 -13.77
CA ASN A 301 -17.44 7.80 -14.66
C ASN A 301 -18.12 6.47 -14.35
N SER A 302 -18.54 5.74 -15.39
CA SER A 302 -19.01 4.36 -15.25
C SER A 302 -17.84 3.41 -14.99
N TYR A 303 -17.37 3.29 -13.75
CA TYR A 303 -16.28 2.38 -13.39
C TYR A 303 -16.71 0.92 -13.32
N PHE A 304 -17.98 0.67 -13.02
CA PHE A 304 -18.56 -0.67 -12.96
C PHE A 304 -19.04 -1.12 -14.34
N PRO A 305 -19.10 -2.44 -14.61
CA PRO A 305 -19.77 -2.96 -15.79
C PRO A 305 -21.26 -2.58 -15.78
N ASP A 306 -21.89 -2.55 -16.97
CA ASP A 306 -23.31 -2.28 -17.08
C ASP A 306 -24.11 -3.39 -16.39
N VAL A 307 -24.78 -2.99 -15.32
CA VAL A 307 -25.61 -3.86 -14.51
C VAL A 307 -26.95 -4.03 -15.26
N THR A 308 -27.11 -5.11 -16.01
CA THR A 308 -28.34 -5.38 -16.78
C THR A 308 -29.52 -5.71 -15.85
N ASN A 309 -30.75 -5.74 -16.38
CA ASN A 309 -31.97 -6.07 -15.60
C ASN A 309 -31.96 -7.48 -14.97
N ASP A 310 -31.06 -8.38 -15.41
CA ASP A 310 -30.84 -9.71 -14.82
C ASP A 310 -29.74 -9.71 -13.73
N SER A 311 -29.21 -8.54 -13.39
CA SER A 311 -28.25 -8.41 -12.29
C SER A 311 -28.86 -8.90 -10.98
N THR A 312 -28.09 -9.72 -10.27
CA THR A 312 -28.51 -10.18 -8.94
C THR A 312 -28.50 -8.98 -7.98
N ASN A 313 -29.45 -8.95 -7.04
CA ASN A 313 -29.51 -7.95 -5.96
C ASN A 313 -28.13 -7.73 -5.27
N SER A 314 -27.27 -8.75 -5.28
CA SER A 314 -25.92 -8.73 -4.74
C SER A 314 -24.96 -7.74 -5.43
N GLN A 315 -24.98 -7.63 -6.76
CA GLN A 315 -24.07 -6.75 -7.51
C GLN A 315 -24.41 -5.28 -7.29
N THR A 316 -25.70 -4.94 -7.34
CA THR A 316 -26.18 -3.59 -7.07
C THR A 316 -25.82 -3.17 -5.64
N GLU A 317 -25.94 -4.07 -4.67
CA GLU A 317 -25.53 -3.82 -3.29
C GLU A 317 -24.02 -3.67 -3.14
N ALA A 318 -23.22 -4.49 -3.84
CA ALA A 318 -21.77 -4.37 -3.85
C ALA A 318 -21.30 -3.01 -4.35
N ILE A 319 -21.91 -2.50 -5.44
CA ILE A 319 -21.65 -1.16 -5.97
C ILE A 319 -21.86 -0.11 -4.88
N LYS A 320 -23.05 -0.11 -4.24
CA LYS A 320 -23.37 0.84 -3.17
C LYS A 320 -22.37 0.78 -2.02
N GLN A 321 -21.95 -0.42 -1.62
CA GLN A 321 -20.98 -0.59 -0.55
C GLN A 321 -19.59 -0.09 -0.92
N VAL A 322 -19.13 -0.32 -2.15
CA VAL A 322 -17.85 0.24 -2.65
C VAL A 322 -17.92 1.77 -2.68
N TYR A 323 -19.01 2.36 -3.20
CA TYR A 323 -19.22 3.81 -3.17
C TYR A 323 -19.16 4.37 -1.74
N ASN A 324 -19.93 3.79 -0.81
CA ASN A 324 -19.95 4.21 0.59
C ASN A 324 -18.57 4.12 1.25
N ILE A 325 -17.81 3.06 0.95
CA ILE A 325 -16.43 2.91 1.41
C ILE A 325 -15.56 4.06 0.88
N MET A 326 -15.64 4.35 -0.42
CA MET A 326 -14.82 5.39 -1.05
C MET A 326 -15.18 6.79 -0.56
N GLU A 327 -16.46 7.10 -0.41
CA GLU A 327 -16.95 8.35 0.17
C GLU A 327 -16.45 8.54 1.61
N LYS A 328 -16.51 7.48 2.44
CA LYS A 328 -15.96 7.51 3.80
C LYS A 328 -14.46 7.71 3.83
N LEU A 329 -13.73 7.22 2.83
CA LEU A 329 -12.30 7.46 2.73
C LEU A 329 -12.03 8.92 2.36
N ALA A 330 -12.75 9.48 1.39
CA ALA A 330 -12.50 10.83 0.92
C ALA A 330 -13.06 11.94 1.82
N ASN A 331 -13.96 11.62 2.75
CA ASN A 331 -14.53 12.59 3.68
C ASN A 331 -13.55 12.86 4.84
N VAL A 332 -12.77 13.94 4.72
CA VAL A 332 -11.79 14.42 5.69
C VAL A 332 -11.77 15.93 5.85
#